data_AF-A0A382PDN5-F1
#
_entry.id   AF-A0A382PDN5-F1
#
_cell.length_a   1.000
_cell.length_b   1.000
_cell.length_c   1.000
_cell.angle_alpha   90.00
_cell.angle_beta   90.00
_cell.angle_gamma   90.00
#
_symmetry.space_group_name_H-M   'P 1'
#
loop_
_entity.id
_entity.type
_entity.pdbx_description
1 polymer ?
#
loop_
_entity_poly.entity_id
_entity_poly.type
_entity_poly.pdbx_seq_one_letter_code
_entity_poly.pdbx_strand_id
1 'polypeptide(L)'
;MTELYILEGIKEEELTNLAKKNFSEFITFDYESHKKLSDRNIHHKLIDDYITDLDRREIFDFSNSCLKKIEEFNESVLRFHDINLVNLIDRNELRGFLMNIIPKIKVVEQILQNNNYEKIFLASNIYEIFGDSRFKENIRLLNTIPDEFMGFEKIDIET
;
A
#
# COMPACT_ATOMS: atom_id res chain seq x y z
N MET A 1 -19.05 11.55 -13.92
CA MET A 1 -18.62 10.40 -13.10
C MET A 1 -17.28 10.78 -12.48
N THR A 2 -17.03 10.40 -11.24
CA THR A 2 -15.89 10.89 -10.46
C THR A 2 -14.72 9.91 -10.58
N GLU A 3 -13.54 10.42 -10.92
CA GLU A 3 -12.28 9.67 -10.85
C GLU A 3 -11.67 9.83 -9.46
N LEU A 4 -11.09 8.77 -8.91
CA LEU A 4 -10.36 8.82 -7.64
C LEU A 4 -8.86 8.67 -7.88
N TYR A 5 -8.06 9.49 -7.21
CA TYR A 5 -6.61 9.42 -7.24
C TYR A 5 -6.07 9.16 -5.84
N ILE A 6 -5.45 8.00 -5.67
CA ILE A 6 -4.72 7.65 -4.46
C ILE A 6 -3.25 7.96 -4.72
N LEU A 7 -2.78 9.04 -4.13
CA LEU A 7 -1.45 9.59 -4.38
C LEU A 7 -0.45 9.03 -3.39
N GLU A 8 0.63 8.46 -3.94
CA GLU A 8 1.83 8.13 -3.19
C GLU A 8 3.09 8.43 -4.04
N GLY A 9 4.09 9.12 -3.47
CA GLY A 9 5.34 9.43 -4.16
C GLY A 9 5.17 10.25 -5.45
N ILE A 10 4.11 11.06 -5.54
CA ILE A 10 3.74 11.76 -6.78
C ILE A 10 4.79 12.81 -7.17
N LYS A 11 5.21 12.83 -8.45
CA LYS A 11 6.12 13.89 -8.93
C LYS A 11 5.36 15.19 -9.18
N GLU A 12 6.09 16.30 -9.09
CA GLU A 12 5.54 17.65 -9.25
C GLU A 12 4.89 17.86 -10.64
N GLU A 13 5.52 17.32 -11.69
CA GLU A 13 5.05 17.42 -13.07
C GLU A 13 3.70 16.68 -13.26
N GLU A 14 3.54 15.52 -12.63
CA GLU A 14 2.31 14.71 -12.69
C GLU A 14 1.16 15.43 -11.97
N LEU A 15 1.44 16.03 -10.81
CA LEU A 15 0.47 16.78 -10.02
C LEU A 15 -0.15 17.96 -10.79
N THR A 16 0.68 18.69 -11.54
CA THR A 16 0.25 19.85 -12.33
C THR A 16 -0.77 19.47 -13.41
N ASN A 17 -0.69 18.24 -13.92
CA ASN A 17 -1.67 17.72 -14.89
C ASN A 17 -2.97 17.27 -14.21
N LEU A 18 -2.89 16.70 -13.00
CA LEU A 18 -4.05 16.28 -12.22
C LEU A 18 -4.91 17.45 -11.76
N ALA A 19 -4.29 18.57 -11.37
CA ALA A 19 -5.00 19.77 -10.91
C ALA A 19 -5.92 20.42 -11.97
N LYS A 20 -5.79 20.04 -13.24
CA LYS A 20 -6.64 20.53 -14.34
C LYS A 20 -7.95 19.74 -14.50
N LYS A 21 -8.15 18.65 -13.74
CA LYS A 21 -9.33 17.79 -13.82
C LYS A 21 -10.41 18.27 -12.84
N ASN A 22 -11.59 18.63 -13.37
CA ASN A 22 -12.68 19.25 -12.61
C ASN A 22 -13.55 18.28 -11.78
N PHE A 23 -13.37 16.96 -11.91
CA PHE A 23 -14.21 15.93 -11.25
C PHE A 23 -13.36 14.81 -10.64
N SER A 24 -12.43 15.19 -9.78
CA SER A 24 -11.48 14.26 -9.17
C SER A 24 -11.51 14.35 -7.66
N GLU A 25 -11.56 13.20 -6.99
CA GLU A 25 -11.25 13.08 -5.57
C GLU A 25 -9.80 12.67 -5.39
N PHE A 26 -9.17 13.17 -4.34
CA PHE A 26 -7.78 12.90 -4.01
C PHE A 26 -7.68 12.34 -2.59
N ILE A 27 -6.91 11.27 -2.44
CA ILE A 27 -6.52 10.71 -1.15
C ILE A 27 -5.00 10.59 -1.15
N THR A 28 -4.33 11.00 -0.08
CA THR A 28 -2.87 10.91 0.02
C THR A 28 -2.45 9.84 1.02
N PHE A 29 -1.54 8.96 0.59
CA PHE A 29 -1.01 7.86 1.39
C PHE A 29 0.38 8.18 1.99
N ASP A 30 0.97 9.32 1.61
CA ASP A 30 2.21 9.81 2.18
C ASP A 30 2.15 11.32 2.46
N TYR A 31 3.07 11.77 3.32
CA TYR A 31 3.17 13.17 3.74
C TYR A 31 3.61 14.13 2.63
N GLU A 32 4.49 13.69 1.73
CA GLU A 32 4.99 14.52 0.63
C GLU A 32 3.87 14.87 -0.35
N SER A 33 3.05 13.90 -0.73
CA SER A 33 1.85 14.07 -1.55
C SER A 33 0.83 14.99 -0.86
N HIS A 34 0.57 14.76 0.43
CA HIS A 34 -0.28 15.65 1.25
C HIS A 34 0.22 17.10 1.22
N LYS A 35 1.52 17.31 1.47
CA LYS A 35 2.12 18.63 1.50
C LYS A 35 1.99 19.33 0.14
N LYS A 36 2.29 18.62 -0.96
CA LYS A 36 2.18 19.16 -2.31
C LYS A 36 0.74 19.59 -2.66
N LEU A 37 -0.27 18.81 -2.30
CA LEU A 37 -1.68 19.21 -2.51
C LEU A 37 -2.07 20.41 -1.63
N SER A 38 -1.67 20.38 -0.35
CA SER A 38 -1.96 21.43 0.62
C SER A 38 -1.37 22.78 0.21
N ASP A 39 -0.12 22.80 -0.24
CA ASP A 39 0.57 24.02 -0.72
C ASP A 39 -0.15 24.68 -1.91
N ARG A 40 -0.96 23.91 -2.65
CA ARG A 40 -1.75 24.37 -3.80
C ARG A 40 -3.22 24.60 -3.47
N ASN A 41 -3.61 24.46 -2.19
CA ASN A 41 -4.98 24.55 -1.73
C ASN A 41 -5.93 23.58 -2.47
N ILE A 42 -5.45 22.40 -2.83
CA ILE A 42 -6.25 21.34 -3.46
C ILE A 42 -6.87 20.50 -2.35
N HIS A 43 -8.20 20.38 -2.36
CA HIS A 43 -8.92 19.56 -1.40
C HIS A 43 -8.60 18.07 -1.58
N HIS A 44 -8.30 17.39 -0.48
CA HIS A 44 -7.99 15.98 -0.44
C HIS A 44 -8.23 15.41 0.95
N LYS A 45 -8.31 14.08 1.03
CA LYS A 45 -8.41 13.32 2.28
C LYS A 45 -7.08 12.64 2.58
N LEU A 46 -6.86 12.32 3.85
CA LEU A 46 -5.72 11.54 4.31
C LEU A 46 -6.11 10.07 4.42
N ILE A 47 -5.14 9.16 4.29
CA ILE A 47 -5.37 7.74 4.61
C ILE A 47 -5.95 7.55 6.02
N ASP A 48 -5.50 8.37 6.98
CA ASP A 48 -5.95 8.33 8.37
C ASP A 48 -7.44 8.64 8.55
N ASP A 49 -8.05 9.38 7.61
CA ASP A 49 -9.50 9.67 7.63
C ASP A 49 -10.35 8.41 7.41
N TYR A 50 -9.74 7.33 6.92
CA TYR A 50 -10.38 6.04 6.64
C TYR A 50 -10.07 4.97 7.68
N ILE A 51 -9.17 5.26 8.64
CA ILE A 51 -8.69 4.26 9.61
C ILE A 51 -9.20 4.62 11.01
N THR A 52 -10.08 3.78 11.53
CA THR A 52 -10.57 3.88 12.92
C THR A 52 -9.58 3.27 13.91
N ASP A 53 -9.76 3.55 15.21
CA ASP A 53 -8.94 2.93 16.26
C ASP A 53 -9.14 1.41 16.35
N LEU A 54 -10.32 0.92 15.97
CA LEU A 54 -10.56 -0.52 15.83
C LEU A 54 -9.72 -1.08 14.68
N ASP A 55 -9.70 -0.40 13.53
CA ASP A 55 -8.87 -0.81 12.39
C ASP A 55 -7.39 -0.85 12.76
N ARG A 56 -6.89 0.17 13.47
CA ARG A 56 -5.50 0.22 13.97
C ARG A 56 -5.17 -0.99 14.82
N ARG A 57 -6.08 -1.37 15.73
CA ARG A 57 -5.90 -2.54 16.60
C ARG A 57 -5.90 -3.84 15.81
N GLU A 58 -6.84 -4.01 14.89
CA GLU A 58 -6.90 -5.21 14.04
C GLU A 58 -5.65 -5.37 13.18
N ILE A 59 -5.15 -4.27 12.59
CA ILE A 59 -3.94 -4.28 11.77
C ILE A 59 -2.72 -4.64 12.63
N PHE A 60 -2.63 -4.09 13.85
CA PHE A 60 -1.56 -4.40 14.78
C PHE A 60 -1.59 -5.87 15.22
N ASP A 61 -2.76 -6.38 15.60
CA ASP A 61 -2.93 -7.77 16.02
C ASP A 61 -2.65 -8.75 14.89
N PHE A 62 -3.12 -8.44 13.67
CA PHE A 62 -2.81 -9.20 12.46
C PHE A 62 -1.30 -9.24 12.19
N SER A 63 -0.64 -8.08 12.20
CA SER A 63 0.79 -7.98 11.95
C SER A 63 1.60 -8.80 12.97
N ASN A 64 1.24 -8.75 14.26
CA ASN A 64 1.86 -9.58 15.28
C ASN A 64 1.59 -11.07 15.10
N SER A 65 0.40 -11.45 14.63
CA SER A 65 0.07 -12.86 14.35
C SER A 65 0.93 -13.42 13.22
N CYS A 66 1.22 -12.61 12.18
CA CYS A 66 2.15 -12.98 11.11
C CYS A 66 3.56 -13.22 11.65
N LEU A 67 4.05 -12.33 12.54
CA LEU A 67 5.37 -12.49 13.17
C LEU A 67 5.46 -13.76 14.01
N LYS A 68 4.42 -14.08 14.79
CA LYS A 68 4.37 -15.32 15.59
C LYS A 68 4.40 -16.57 14.70
N LYS A 69 3.68 -16.58 13.58
CA LYS A 69 3.75 -17.68 12.61
C LYS A 69 5.16 -17.87 12.07
N ILE A 70 5.91 -16.79 11.86
CA ILE A 70 7.33 -16.87 11.46
C ILE A 70 8.16 -17.57 12.53
N GLU A 71 7.90 -17.31 13.81
CA GLU A 71 8.57 -17.98 14.93
C GLU A 71 8.25 -19.48 14.99
N GLU A 72 7.04 -19.91 14.57
CA GLU A 72 6.70 -21.33 14.46
C GLU A 72 7.55 -22.04 13.38
N PHE A 73 8.03 -21.33 12.36
CA PHE A 73 8.98 -21.88 11.38
C PHE A 73 10.40 -22.08 11.95
N ASN A 74 10.71 -21.64 13.18
CA ASN A 74 12.01 -21.98 13.80
C ASN A 74 12.19 -23.49 14.01
N GLU A 75 11.10 -24.26 14.03
CA GLU A 75 11.14 -25.72 14.06
C GLU A 75 11.30 -26.36 12.65
N SER A 76 11.41 -25.54 11.59
CA SER A 76 11.41 -25.99 10.19
C SER A 76 12.80 -26.21 9.56
N VAL A 77 12.77 -26.88 8.39
CA VAL A 77 13.88 -27.46 7.61
C VAL A 77 14.81 -26.42 6.95
N LEU A 78 14.58 -25.11 7.14
CA LEU A 78 15.37 -24.04 6.51
C LEU A 78 16.68 -23.77 7.29
N ARG A 79 17.58 -24.75 7.26
CA ARG A 79 18.90 -24.68 7.88
C ARG A 79 20.00 -24.75 6.83
N PHE A 80 21.05 -23.94 7.00
CA PHE A 80 22.30 -24.04 6.25
C PHE A 80 23.46 -24.21 7.24
N HIS A 81 24.07 -25.40 7.29
CA HIS A 81 25.15 -25.73 8.24
C HIS A 81 24.88 -25.23 9.67
N ASP A 82 23.75 -25.66 10.25
CA ASP A 82 23.27 -25.29 11.60
C ASP A 82 22.79 -23.84 11.78
N ILE A 83 22.88 -23.00 10.75
CA ILE A 83 22.30 -21.66 10.75
C ILE A 83 20.82 -21.78 10.41
N ASN A 84 19.95 -21.36 11.33
CA ASN A 84 18.52 -21.20 11.06
C ASN A 84 18.30 -19.89 10.28
N LEU A 85 17.92 -20.01 9.01
CA LEU A 85 17.74 -18.84 8.13
C LEU A 85 16.53 -17.99 8.52
N VAL A 86 15.55 -18.54 9.24
CA VAL A 86 14.39 -17.78 9.77
C VAL A 86 14.84 -16.69 10.73
N ASN A 87 15.92 -16.92 11.48
CA ASN A 87 16.47 -15.93 12.41
C ASN A 87 17.15 -14.73 11.71
N LEU A 88 17.36 -14.80 10.39
CA LEU A 88 17.90 -13.67 9.62
C LEU A 88 16.85 -12.58 9.35
N ILE A 89 15.57 -12.89 9.52
CA ILE A 89 14.48 -11.94 9.31
C ILE A 89 14.47 -10.94 10.47
N ASP A 90 14.75 -9.66 10.19
CA ASP A 90 14.57 -8.61 11.19
C ASP A 90 13.07 -8.40 11.45
N ARG A 91 12.64 -8.76 12.67
CA ARG A 91 11.24 -8.66 13.11
C ARG A 91 10.73 -7.21 13.12
N ASN A 92 11.58 -6.24 13.42
CA ASN A 92 11.18 -4.84 13.42
C ASN A 92 10.99 -4.33 12.00
N GLU A 93 11.86 -4.73 11.07
CA GLU A 93 11.72 -4.39 9.65
C GLU A 93 10.46 -5.02 9.07
N LEU A 94 10.23 -6.32 9.32
CA LEU A 94 9.03 -7.00 8.85
C LEU A 94 7.76 -6.42 9.47
N ARG A 95 7.77 -6.10 10.77
CA ARG A 95 6.65 -5.40 11.40
C ARG A 95 6.42 -4.03 10.76
N GLY A 96 7.48 -3.28 10.52
CA GLY A 96 7.43 -1.98 9.85
C GLY A 96 6.83 -2.09 8.45
N PHE A 97 7.24 -3.10 7.69
CA PHE A 97 6.67 -3.41 6.38
C PHE A 97 5.16 -3.67 6.46
N LEU A 98 4.73 -4.59 7.32
CA LEU A 98 3.31 -4.95 7.49
C LEU A 98 2.50 -3.74 7.94
N MET A 99 2.99 -2.99 8.93
CA MET A 99 2.32 -1.79 9.42
C MET A 99 2.27 -0.65 8.40
N ASN A 100 3.14 -0.65 7.38
CA ASN A 100 3.09 0.31 6.28
C ASN A 100 2.10 -0.11 5.18
N ILE A 101 2.10 -1.39 4.79
CA ILE A 101 1.34 -1.85 3.61
C ILE A 101 -0.10 -2.24 3.94
N ILE A 102 -0.35 -2.89 5.07
CA ILE A 102 -1.67 -3.41 5.43
C ILE A 102 -2.73 -2.30 5.58
N PRO A 103 -2.44 -1.13 6.19
CA PRO A 103 -3.41 -0.03 6.22
C PRO A 103 -3.82 0.44 4.83
N LYS A 104 -2.86 0.55 3.90
CA LYS A 104 -3.10 0.97 2.52
C LYS A 104 -4.02 0.00 1.79
N ILE A 105 -3.75 -1.31 1.92
CA ILE A 105 -4.62 -2.36 1.37
C ILE A 105 -6.04 -2.24 1.93
N LYS A 106 -6.19 -2.09 3.26
CA LYS A 106 -7.50 -2.00 3.91
C LYS A 106 -8.31 -0.81 3.39
N VAL A 107 -7.69 0.37 3.28
CA VAL A 107 -8.37 1.57 2.78
C VAL A 107 -8.76 1.42 1.30
N VAL A 108 -7.86 0.90 0.46
CA VAL A 108 -8.16 0.66 -0.96
C VAL A 108 -9.29 -0.35 -1.13
N GLU A 109 -9.29 -1.43 -0.34
CA GLU A 109 -10.37 -2.41 -0.33
C GLU A 109 -11.72 -1.77 0.04
N GLN A 110 -11.78 -0.98 1.12
CA GLN A 110 -13.00 -0.29 1.54
C GLN A 110 -13.54 0.63 0.43
N ILE A 111 -12.65 1.38 -0.24
CA ILE A 111 -13.00 2.26 -1.35
C ILE A 111 -13.57 1.45 -2.53
N LEU A 112 -12.91 0.36 -2.89
CA LEU A 112 -13.32 -0.51 -4.00
C LEU A 112 -14.64 -1.23 -3.73
N GLN A 113 -14.90 -1.63 -2.48
CA GLN A 113 -16.16 -2.25 -2.08
C GLN A 113 -17.36 -1.29 -2.19
N ASN A 114 -17.15 0.00 -1.90
CA ASN A 114 -18.18 1.02 -2.06
C ASN A 114 -18.47 1.36 -3.54
N ASN A 115 -17.53 1.08 -4.45
CA ASN A 115 -17.62 1.16 -5.91
C ASN A 115 -18.33 2.41 -6.49
N ASN A 116 -18.07 3.58 -5.92
CA ASN A 116 -18.68 4.84 -6.35
C ASN A 116 -17.87 5.58 -7.44
N TYR A 117 -16.76 5.00 -7.89
CA TYR A 117 -15.81 5.63 -8.81
C TYR A 117 -15.75 4.89 -10.13
N GLU A 118 -15.70 5.63 -11.24
CA GLU A 118 -15.54 5.04 -12.58
C GLU A 118 -14.16 4.40 -12.74
N LYS A 119 -13.13 5.13 -12.28
CA LYS A 119 -11.73 4.72 -12.32
C LYS A 119 -11.05 5.17 -11.04
N ILE A 120 -10.16 4.31 -10.55
CA ILE A 120 -9.32 4.56 -9.39
C ILE A 120 -7.87 4.46 -9.83
N PHE A 121 -7.12 5.54 -9.67
CA PHE A 121 -5.72 5.62 -10.02
C PHE A 121 -4.87 5.36 -8.77
N LEU A 122 -3.97 4.38 -8.86
CA LEU A 122 -3.14 3.90 -7.76
C LEU A 122 -1.65 4.03 -8.12
N ALA A 123 -0.80 4.36 -7.16
CA ALA A 123 0.65 4.24 -7.32
C ALA A 123 1.08 2.77 -7.45
N SER A 124 2.25 2.52 -8.06
CA SER A 124 2.71 1.17 -8.45
C SER A 124 2.70 0.15 -7.31
N ASN A 125 3.23 0.51 -6.14
CA ASN A 125 3.32 -0.35 -4.95
C ASN A 125 1.97 -0.93 -4.49
N ILE A 126 0.88 -0.17 -4.67
CA ILE A 126 -0.48 -0.62 -4.35
C ILE A 126 -1.14 -1.24 -5.58
N TYR A 127 -0.93 -0.67 -6.76
CA TYR A 127 -1.48 -1.19 -8.02
C TYR A 127 -1.11 -2.67 -8.22
N GLU A 128 0.14 -3.05 -7.94
CA GLU A 128 0.61 -4.43 -8.09
C GLU A 128 -0.13 -5.44 -7.20
N ILE A 129 -0.58 -5.02 -6.01
CA ILE A 129 -1.33 -5.88 -5.08
C ILE A 129 -2.73 -6.17 -5.63
N PHE A 130 -3.37 -5.17 -6.24
CA PHE A 130 -4.75 -5.28 -6.74
C PHE A 130 -4.83 -5.63 -8.23
N GLY A 131 -3.72 -5.61 -8.95
CA GLY A 131 -3.62 -5.81 -10.41
C GLY A 131 -4.17 -7.15 -10.90
N ASP A 132 -4.20 -8.16 -10.03
CA ASP A 132 -4.75 -9.49 -10.31
C ASP A 132 -5.99 -9.82 -9.47
N SER A 133 -6.60 -8.81 -8.84
CA SER A 133 -7.83 -8.95 -8.07
C SER A 133 -9.08 -8.83 -8.96
N ARG A 134 -10.25 -9.16 -8.40
CA ARG A 134 -11.57 -8.92 -9.02
C ARG A 134 -11.86 -7.44 -9.35
N PHE A 135 -11.06 -6.52 -8.83
CA PHE A 135 -11.22 -5.08 -9.00
C PHE A 135 -10.36 -4.49 -10.13
N LYS A 136 -9.63 -5.33 -10.87
CA LYS A 136 -8.69 -4.94 -11.94
C LYS A 136 -9.27 -3.95 -12.94
N GLU A 137 -10.54 -4.15 -13.35
CA GLU A 137 -11.19 -3.31 -14.36
C GLU A 137 -11.38 -1.86 -13.90
N ASN A 138 -11.49 -1.62 -12.59
CA ASN A 138 -11.72 -0.31 -11.99
C ASN A 138 -10.42 0.44 -11.65
N ILE A 139 -9.28 -0.24 -11.61
CA ILE A 139 -8.00 0.35 -11.18
C ILE A 139 -7.08 0.67 -12.36
N ARG A 140 -6.31 1.76 -12.25
CA ARG A 140 -5.32 2.18 -13.25
C ARG A 140 -4.04 2.58 -12.54
N LEU A 141 -2.89 2.31 -13.17
CA LEU A 141 -1.61 2.79 -12.68
C LEU A 141 -1.54 4.32 -12.84
N LEU A 142 -1.15 5.01 -11.78
CA LEU A 142 -0.96 6.46 -11.75
C LEU A 142 0.49 6.85 -12.05
N ASN A 143 1.40 6.36 -11.21
CA ASN A 143 2.82 6.67 -11.22
C ASN A 143 3.61 5.47 -10.68
N THR A 144 4.89 5.42 -11.04
CA THR A 144 5.84 4.43 -10.52
C THR A 144 6.65 5.07 -9.40
N ILE A 145 6.60 4.45 -8.22
CA ILE A 145 7.46 4.80 -7.10
C ILE A 145 8.78 4.00 -7.26
N PRO A 146 9.96 4.63 -7.12
CA PRO A 146 11.22 3.90 -7.12
C PRO A 146 11.21 2.79 -6.06
N ASP A 147 11.78 1.62 -6.40
CA ASP A 147 11.99 0.50 -5.47
C ASP A 147 13.10 0.85 -4.45
N GLU A 148 12.89 1.87 -3.64
CA GLU A 148 13.70 2.10 -2.46
C GLU A 148 13.01 1.41 -1.30
N PHE A 149 13.29 0.10 -1.20
CA PHE A 149 12.84 -0.85 -0.17
C PHE A 149 11.37 -1.28 -0.29
N MET A 150 11.14 -2.59 -0.42
CA MET A 150 9.86 -3.30 -0.24
C MET A 150 9.00 -3.57 -1.49
N GLY A 151 9.59 -3.97 -2.62
CA GLY A 151 8.85 -4.75 -3.60
C GLY A 151 8.58 -6.16 -3.06
N PHE A 152 7.41 -6.73 -3.33
CA PHE A 152 7.29 -8.19 -3.30
C PHE A 152 8.20 -8.69 -4.42
N GLU A 153 9.43 -9.12 -4.11
CA GLU A 153 10.20 -9.84 -5.12
C GLU A 153 9.35 -11.02 -5.58
N LYS A 154 8.96 -11.01 -6.85
CA LYS A 154 8.47 -12.22 -7.51
C LYS A 154 9.65 -13.19 -7.52
N ILE A 155 9.68 -14.08 -6.55
CA ILE A 155 10.55 -15.24 -6.59
C ILE A 155 9.89 -16.20 -7.59
N ASP A 156 10.24 -16.05 -8.86
CA ASP A 156 9.95 -17.04 -9.87
C ASP A 156 10.85 -18.26 -9.59
N ILE A 157 10.28 -19.26 -8.91
CA ILE A 157 10.97 -20.53 -8.73
C ILE A 157 10.83 -21.30 -10.05
N GLU A 158 11.89 -21.27 -10.86
CA GLU A 158 12.01 -22.19 -11.99
C GLU A 158 12.03 -23.63 -11.44
N THR A 159 10.96 -24.38 -11.67
CA THR A 159 10.85 -25.83 -11.40
C THR A 159 11.39 -26.67 -12.54
#